data_AF-A0A0M4LMA1-F1
#
_entry.id   AF-A0A0M4LMA1-F1
#
_cell.length_a   1.000
_cell.length_b   1.000
_cell.length_c   1.000
_cell.angle_alpha   90.00
_cell.angle_beta   90.00
_cell.angle_gamma   90.00
#
_symmetry.space_group_name_H-M   'P 1'
#
loop_
_entity.id
_entity.type
_entity.pdbx_description
1 polymer ?
#
loop_
_entity_poly.entity_id
_entity_poly.type
_entity_poly.pdbx_seq_one_letter_code
_entity_poly.pdbx_strand_id
1 'polypeptide(L)'
;MNNTGSLRNYVGPRQIIENTLTMAWRGLLKIKRTPEQLIDVTVQPILFTLMFAYIFGGAISGNVAQYLPLMIPGILVQTVITTSMVTGVQLREDMDKGVFDRFKSLPIARIAPLAGALLTDTLRYAIAITLTFTTGWIMGYHPAGGFGNVVLAGLLVMFCAWSVSWIWAFFGVIARSASSVQGMSMIILFPLTFLSNAFVPADSLPSWLRAFSNVNPVSHVVTAVRDLANNGQIGMAAVWAVVGAVVIVAIFAPLTVRAYMRKA
;
A
#
# COMPACT_ATOMS: atom_id res chain seq x y z
N MET A 1 13.24 -13.19 51.84
CA MET A 1 12.56 -14.28 51.10
C MET A 1 11.97 -13.67 49.83
N ASN A 2 12.60 -13.97 48.69
CA ASN A 2 12.34 -13.35 47.39
C ASN A 2 10.99 -13.79 46.82
N ASN A 3 10.14 -12.81 46.53
CA ASN A 3 8.90 -12.99 45.80
C ASN A 3 9.18 -12.70 44.32
N THR A 4 9.83 -13.64 43.62
CA THR A 4 10.01 -13.55 42.17
C THR A 4 8.67 -13.89 41.51
N GLY A 5 7.89 -12.84 41.25
CA GLY A 5 6.70 -12.90 40.42
C GLY A 5 7.02 -13.60 39.11
N SER A 6 6.37 -14.74 38.89
CA SER A 6 6.35 -15.47 37.63
C SER A 6 5.94 -14.51 36.51
N LEU A 7 6.91 -14.00 35.75
CA LEU A 7 6.67 -13.27 34.50
C LEU A 7 6.03 -14.25 33.53
N ARG A 8 4.71 -14.15 33.41
CA ARG A 8 3.86 -14.99 32.55
C ARG A 8 4.26 -14.71 31.11
N ASN A 9 5.10 -15.57 30.54
CA ASN A 9 5.73 -15.44 29.22
C ASN A 9 4.77 -15.69 28.03
N TYR A 10 3.45 -15.64 28.27
CA TYR A 10 2.41 -15.78 27.26
C TYR A 10 1.59 -14.51 27.19
N VAL A 11 1.91 -13.66 26.20
CA VAL A 11 1.07 -12.52 25.86
C VAL A 11 -0.22 -13.07 25.25
N GLY A 12 -1.35 -12.87 25.92
CA GLY A 12 -2.64 -13.35 25.41
C GLY A 12 -3.02 -12.66 24.09
N PRO A 13 -3.84 -13.28 23.23
CA PRO A 13 -4.27 -12.69 21.95
C PRO A 13 -4.94 -11.32 22.14
N ARG A 14 -5.69 -11.13 23.23
CA ARG A 14 -6.25 -9.83 23.62
C ARG A 14 -5.19 -8.77 23.84
N GLN A 15 -4.10 -9.12 24.53
CA GLN A 15 -3.00 -8.20 24.82
C GLN A 15 -2.15 -7.90 23.57
N ILE A 16 -2.08 -8.84 22.61
CA ILE A 16 -1.48 -8.58 21.29
C ILE A 16 -2.29 -7.52 20.55
N ILE A 17 -3.62 -7.65 20.54
CA ILE A 17 -4.53 -6.69 19.90
C ILE A 17 -4.44 -5.31 20.57
N GLU A 18 -4.51 -5.25 21.90
CA GLU A 18 -4.42 -3.99 22.67
C GLU A 18 -3.09 -3.26 22.43
N ASN A 19 -1.96 -4.00 22.43
CA ASN A 19 -0.65 -3.44 22.14
C ASN A 19 -0.56 -2.94 20.69
N THR A 20 -1.10 -3.69 19.74
CA THR A 20 -1.10 -3.34 18.31
C THR A 20 -1.93 -2.07 18.06
N LEU A 21 -3.12 -1.96 18.66
CA LEU A 21 -3.98 -0.78 18.60
C LEU A 21 -3.30 0.44 19.23
N THR A 22 -2.63 0.25 20.37
CA THR A 22 -1.87 1.33 21.03
C THR A 22 -0.73 1.85 20.15
N MET A 23 0.00 0.95 19.49
CA MET A 23 1.05 1.34 18.54
C MET A 23 0.48 2.03 17.30
N ALA A 24 -0.63 1.53 16.77
CA ALA A 24 -1.34 2.18 15.67
C ALA A 24 -1.79 3.60 16.04
N TRP A 25 -2.35 3.79 17.23
CA TRP A 25 -2.73 5.10 17.76
C TRP A 25 -1.54 6.06 17.87
N ARG A 26 -0.38 5.58 18.33
CA ARG A 26 0.86 6.38 18.36
C ARG A 26 1.30 6.78 16.95
N GLY A 27 1.22 5.87 15.98
CA GLY A 27 1.51 6.17 14.58
C GLY A 27 0.56 7.23 14.01
N LEU A 28 -0.73 7.13 14.30
CA LEU A 28 -1.74 8.12 13.91
C LEU A 28 -1.49 9.51 14.52
N LEU A 29 -1.10 9.57 15.80
CA LEU A 29 -0.71 10.82 16.45
C LEU A 29 0.54 11.45 15.83
N LYS A 30 1.50 10.64 15.38
CA LYS A 30 2.69 11.11 14.65
C LYS A 30 2.26 11.78 13.35
N ILE A 31 1.43 11.12 12.54
CA ILE A 31 0.88 11.69 11.30
C ILE A 31 0.19 13.05 11.56
N LYS A 32 -0.64 13.14 12.60
CA LYS A 32 -1.30 14.40 12.98
C LYS A 32 -0.32 15.52 13.32
N ARG A 33 0.82 15.20 13.92
CA ARG A 33 1.86 16.17 14.33
C ARG A 33 2.82 16.53 13.19
N THR A 34 2.99 15.65 12.22
CA THR A 34 3.86 15.85 11.04
C THR A 34 3.03 15.73 9.76
N PRO A 35 2.19 16.73 9.43
CA PRO A 35 1.28 16.68 8.28
C PRO A 35 2.02 16.56 6.94
N GLU A 36 3.28 16.98 6.89
CA GLU A 36 4.18 16.80 5.75
C GLU A 36 4.32 15.33 5.29
N GLN A 37 4.12 14.36 6.18
CA GLN A 37 4.14 12.92 5.84
C GLN A 37 2.93 12.45 5.03
N LEU A 38 1.93 13.31 4.85
CA LEU A 38 0.76 13.03 4.03
C LEU A 38 0.84 13.67 2.64
N ILE A 39 1.87 14.46 2.34
CA ILE A 39 1.98 15.16 1.04
C ILE A 39 1.96 14.17 -0.13
N ASP A 40 2.60 13.00 0.02
CA ASP A 40 2.64 11.94 -0.99
C ASP A 40 1.28 11.28 -1.24
N VAL A 41 0.40 11.21 -0.24
CA VAL A 41 -0.95 10.62 -0.36
C VAL A 41 -2.04 11.67 -0.59
N THR A 42 -1.70 12.95 -0.56
CA THR A 42 -2.64 14.06 -0.74
C THR A 42 -2.33 14.86 -1.99
N VAL A 43 -1.17 15.52 -2.05
CA VAL A 43 -0.79 16.44 -3.12
C VAL A 43 -0.37 15.68 -4.39
N GLN A 44 0.45 14.64 -4.24
CA GLN A 44 0.97 13.88 -5.38
C GLN A 44 -0.13 13.22 -6.24
N PRO A 45 -1.14 12.49 -5.69
CA PRO A 45 -2.20 11.93 -6.52
C PRO A 45 -3.04 13.00 -7.21
N ILE A 46 -3.29 14.15 -6.55
CA ILE A 46 -4.02 15.27 -7.18
C ILE A 46 -3.21 15.83 -8.35
N LEU A 47 -1.93 16.12 -8.13
CA LEU A 47 -1.03 16.63 -9.16
C LEU A 47 -0.93 15.66 -10.34
N PHE A 48 -0.66 14.37 -10.10
CA PHE A 48 -0.61 13.40 -11.18
C PHE A 48 -1.94 13.21 -11.87
N THR A 49 -3.07 13.22 -11.14
CA THR A 49 -4.39 13.15 -11.77
C THR A 49 -4.61 14.29 -12.74
N LEU A 50 -4.35 15.53 -12.32
CA LEU A 50 -4.50 16.71 -13.17
C LEU A 50 -3.51 16.67 -14.34
N MET A 51 -2.23 16.45 -14.06
CA MET A 51 -1.18 16.42 -15.09
C MET A 51 -1.47 15.35 -16.14
N PHE A 52 -1.71 14.10 -15.74
CA PHE A 52 -1.94 13.03 -16.70
C PHE A 52 -3.25 13.22 -17.47
N ALA A 53 -4.30 13.69 -16.81
CA ALA A 53 -5.58 13.96 -17.46
C ALA A 53 -5.44 14.99 -18.58
N TYR A 54 -4.81 16.14 -18.31
CA TYR A 54 -4.71 17.22 -19.28
C TYR A 54 -3.58 17.02 -20.32
N ILE A 55 -2.48 16.36 -19.94
CA ILE A 55 -1.37 16.07 -20.88
C ILE A 55 -1.76 14.93 -21.82
N PHE A 56 -2.35 13.84 -21.31
CA PHE A 56 -2.59 12.63 -22.10
C PHE A 56 -4.04 12.45 -22.54
N GLY A 57 -5.01 13.14 -21.94
CA GLY A 57 -6.42 12.94 -22.28
C GLY A 57 -6.72 13.19 -23.76
N GLY A 58 -6.19 14.28 -24.33
CA GLY A 58 -6.32 14.56 -25.76
C GLY A 58 -5.56 13.58 -26.64
N ALA A 59 -4.34 13.17 -26.24
CA ALA A 59 -3.47 12.32 -27.03
C ALA A 59 -3.87 10.83 -27.04
N ILE A 60 -4.41 10.32 -25.94
CA ILE A 60 -4.73 8.89 -25.76
C ILE A 60 -6.20 8.60 -26.05
N SER A 61 -7.12 9.45 -25.58
CA SER A 61 -8.57 9.17 -25.65
C SER A 61 -9.36 10.27 -26.37
N GLY A 62 -8.70 11.17 -27.09
CA GLY A 62 -9.31 12.28 -27.81
C GLY A 62 -9.83 13.42 -26.91
N ASN A 63 -10.19 13.13 -25.66
CA ASN A 63 -10.49 14.13 -24.64
C ASN A 63 -10.26 13.60 -23.21
N VAL A 64 -10.23 14.52 -22.26
CA VAL A 64 -10.01 14.22 -20.83
C VAL A 64 -11.08 13.30 -20.26
N ALA A 65 -12.36 13.58 -20.54
CA ALA A 65 -13.49 12.84 -19.95
C ALA A 65 -13.47 11.34 -20.30
N GLN A 66 -13.06 10.98 -21.51
CA GLN A 66 -12.93 9.59 -21.93
C GLN A 66 -11.69 8.89 -21.36
N TYR A 67 -10.69 9.65 -20.93
CA TYR A 67 -9.47 9.12 -20.33
C TYR A 67 -9.61 8.85 -18.81
N LEU A 68 -10.47 9.62 -18.11
CA LEU A 68 -10.65 9.49 -16.66
C LEU A 68 -11.01 8.06 -16.19
N PRO A 69 -11.91 7.30 -16.84
CA PRO A 69 -12.23 5.92 -16.42
C PRO A 69 -11.05 4.97 -16.48
N LEU A 70 -10.08 5.22 -17.36
CA LEU A 70 -8.84 4.45 -17.46
C LEU A 70 -7.84 4.93 -16.40
N MET A 71 -7.67 6.25 -16.30
CA MET A 71 -6.59 6.88 -15.55
C MET A 71 -6.84 6.88 -14.04
N ILE A 72 -8.05 7.17 -13.57
CA ILE A 72 -8.34 7.31 -12.12
C ILE A 72 -8.05 6.01 -11.36
N PRO A 73 -8.56 4.83 -11.78
CA PRO A 73 -8.16 3.55 -11.19
C PRO A 73 -6.65 3.28 -11.27
N GLY A 74 -5.99 3.68 -12.37
CA GLY A 74 -4.56 3.49 -12.56
C GLY A 74 -3.72 4.29 -11.57
N ILE A 75 -4.00 5.59 -11.44
CA ILE A 75 -3.33 6.48 -10.48
C ILE A 75 -3.61 6.02 -9.06
N LEU A 76 -4.84 5.61 -8.75
CA LEU A 76 -5.19 5.09 -7.43
C LEU A 76 -4.29 3.93 -7.03
N VAL A 77 -4.18 2.91 -7.90
CA VAL A 77 -3.34 1.74 -7.63
C VAL A 77 -1.87 2.14 -7.54
N GLN A 78 -1.38 2.99 -8.44
CA GLN A 78 0.00 3.47 -8.40
C GLN A 78 0.30 4.15 -7.07
N THR A 79 -0.51 5.11 -6.64
CA THR A 79 -0.32 5.86 -5.40
C THR A 79 -0.32 4.90 -4.22
N VAL A 80 -1.37 4.10 -4.05
CA VAL A 80 -1.54 3.25 -2.87
C VAL A 80 -0.46 2.16 -2.78
N ILE A 81 -0.08 1.53 -3.90
CA ILE A 81 1.03 0.56 -3.94
C ILE A 81 2.36 1.25 -3.65
N THR A 82 2.62 2.45 -4.17
CA THR A 82 3.87 3.17 -3.90
C THR A 82 3.96 3.62 -2.45
N THR A 83 2.84 4.04 -1.85
CA THR A 83 2.77 4.41 -0.44
C THR A 83 3.14 3.25 0.49
N SER A 84 2.93 1.98 0.08
CA SER A 84 3.30 0.80 0.88
C SER A 84 4.80 0.68 1.18
N MET A 85 5.66 1.31 0.38
CA MET A 85 7.10 1.40 0.63
C MET A 85 7.42 2.10 1.95
N VAL A 86 6.61 3.11 2.31
CA VAL A 86 6.87 3.97 3.49
C VAL A 86 6.96 3.14 4.76
N THR A 87 6.18 2.06 4.87
CA THR A 87 6.25 1.11 5.99
C THR A 87 7.67 0.58 6.19
N GLY A 88 8.32 0.12 5.11
CA GLY A 88 9.66 -0.45 5.18
C GLY A 88 10.73 0.57 5.54
N VAL A 89 10.62 1.78 4.98
CA VAL A 89 11.53 2.89 5.27
C VAL A 89 11.39 3.33 6.73
N GLN A 90 10.17 3.59 7.19
CA GLN A 90 9.91 3.99 8.58
C GLN A 90 10.32 2.92 9.58
N LEU A 91 10.03 1.65 9.27
CA LEU A 91 10.45 0.53 10.11
C LEU A 91 11.98 0.51 10.26
N ARG A 92 12.71 0.72 9.17
CA ARG A 92 14.17 0.77 9.20
C ARG A 92 14.69 1.98 9.97
N GLU A 93 14.09 3.15 9.80
CA GLU A 93 14.45 4.34 10.60
C GLU A 93 14.24 4.13 12.11
N ASP A 94 13.14 3.50 12.50
CA ASP A 94 12.85 3.22 13.89
C ASP A 94 13.85 2.19 14.47
N MET A 95 14.35 1.26 13.64
CA MET A 95 15.47 0.35 13.97
C MET A 95 16.78 1.11 14.11
N ASP A 96 17.11 2.02 13.18
CA ASP A 96 18.32 2.84 13.24
C ASP A 96 18.34 3.75 14.47
N LYS A 97 17.17 4.22 14.94
CA LYS A 97 17.01 5.04 16.16
C LYS A 97 17.03 4.24 17.47
N GLY A 98 17.20 2.90 17.41
CA GLY A 98 17.23 2.04 18.60
C GLY A 98 15.89 1.97 19.36
N VAL A 99 14.78 2.38 18.72
CA VAL A 99 13.43 2.34 19.34
C VAL A 99 13.07 0.90 19.72
N PHE A 100 13.53 -0.05 18.91
CA PHE A 100 13.28 -1.47 19.11
C PHE A 100 14.05 -2.07 20.29
N ASP A 101 15.26 -1.61 20.58
CA ASP A 101 15.99 -2.04 21.77
C ASP A 101 15.29 -1.59 23.06
N ARG A 102 14.61 -0.44 23.02
CA ARG A 102 13.75 0.03 24.12
C ARG A 102 12.45 -0.76 24.25
N PHE A 103 11.93 -1.32 23.16
CA PHE A 103 10.77 -2.21 23.21
C PHE A 103 11.11 -3.59 23.82
N LYS A 104 12.38 -4.02 23.79
CA LYS A 104 12.82 -5.28 24.42
C LYS A 104 12.66 -5.28 25.94
N SER A 105 12.78 -4.12 26.59
CA SER A 105 12.63 -3.99 28.04
C SER A 105 11.17 -3.80 28.49
N LEU A 106 10.24 -3.63 27.55
CA LEU A 106 8.82 -3.47 27.84
C LEU A 106 8.07 -4.81 27.69
N PRO A 107 7.09 -5.11 28.56
CA PRO A 107 6.27 -6.33 28.47
C PRO A 107 5.21 -6.23 27.37
N ILE A 108 5.63 -5.99 26.12
CA ILE A 108 4.75 -5.88 24.96
C ILE A 108 4.96 -7.04 23.99
N ALA A 109 3.91 -7.39 23.24
CA ALA A 109 4.03 -8.37 22.16
C ALA A 109 5.05 -7.89 21.12
N ARG A 110 6.07 -8.70 20.82
CA ARG A 110 7.15 -8.33 19.89
C ARG A 110 6.65 -7.96 18.49
N ILE A 111 5.50 -8.48 18.07
CA ILE A 111 4.85 -8.20 16.78
C ILE A 111 4.10 -6.85 16.78
N ALA A 112 3.74 -6.31 17.95
CA ALA A 112 2.87 -5.14 18.06
C ALA A 112 3.40 -3.87 17.39
N PRO A 113 4.71 -3.54 17.43
CA PRO A 113 5.24 -2.39 16.69
C PRO A 113 5.09 -2.56 15.17
N LEU A 114 5.36 -3.76 14.65
CA LEU A 114 5.27 -4.08 13.24
C LEU A 114 3.81 -4.03 12.73
N ALA A 115 2.92 -4.72 13.44
CA ALA A 115 1.49 -4.74 13.12
C ALA A 115 0.85 -3.35 13.31
N GLY A 116 1.28 -2.60 14.32
CA GLY A 116 0.84 -1.24 14.57
C GLY A 116 1.19 -0.29 13.41
N ALA A 117 2.42 -0.36 12.91
CA ALA A 117 2.85 0.43 11.75
C ALA A 117 2.02 0.10 10.49
N LEU A 118 1.83 -1.19 10.21
CA LEU A 118 1.01 -1.65 9.09
C LEU A 118 -0.46 -1.20 9.19
N LEU A 119 -1.02 -1.16 10.41
CA LEU A 119 -2.36 -0.62 10.63
C LEU A 119 -2.40 0.91 10.48
N THR A 120 -1.38 1.64 10.93
CA THR A 120 -1.30 3.09 10.71
C THR A 120 -1.32 3.42 9.21
N ASP A 121 -0.68 2.62 8.36
CA ASP A 121 -0.69 2.83 6.92
C ASP A 121 -2.06 2.64 6.26
N THR A 122 -2.97 1.86 6.86
CA THR A 122 -4.33 1.73 6.32
C THR A 122 -5.06 3.08 6.25
N LEU A 123 -4.80 4.00 7.19
CA LEU A 123 -5.33 5.36 7.12
C LEU A 123 -4.75 6.12 5.92
N ARG A 124 -3.44 6.00 5.66
CA ARG A 124 -2.79 6.67 4.52
C ARG A 124 -3.35 6.16 3.20
N TYR A 125 -3.61 4.86 3.10
CA TYR A 125 -4.30 4.29 1.94
C TYR A 125 -5.74 4.80 1.82
N ALA A 126 -6.49 4.87 2.92
CA ALA A 126 -7.85 5.38 2.92
C ALA A 126 -7.92 6.85 2.45
N ILE A 127 -6.96 7.68 2.88
CA ILE A 127 -6.82 9.07 2.44
C ILE A 127 -6.52 9.12 0.94
N ALA A 128 -5.54 8.36 0.46
CA ALA A 128 -5.20 8.29 -0.96
C ALA A 128 -6.37 7.83 -1.83
N ILE A 129 -7.11 6.80 -1.39
CA ILE A 129 -8.31 6.28 -2.07
C ILE A 129 -9.38 7.36 -2.16
N THR A 130 -9.71 7.97 -1.03
CA THR A 130 -10.79 8.97 -0.96
C THR A 130 -10.45 10.18 -1.80
N LEU A 131 -9.22 10.70 -1.70
CA LEU A 131 -8.80 11.86 -2.48
C LEU A 131 -8.75 11.55 -3.97
N THR A 132 -8.19 10.42 -4.39
CA THR A 132 -8.08 10.09 -5.82
C THR A 132 -9.46 9.96 -6.48
N PHE A 133 -10.41 9.26 -5.84
CA PHE A 133 -11.77 9.18 -6.37
C PHE A 133 -12.51 10.52 -6.30
N THR A 134 -12.34 11.31 -5.23
CA THR A 134 -12.96 12.64 -5.11
C THR A 134 -12.44 13.59 -6.18
N THR A 135 -11.13 13.61 -6.43
CA THR A 135 -10.52 14.40 -7.50
C THR A 135 -11.03 13.95 -8.86
N GLY A 136 -11.06 12.64 -9.12
CA GLY A 136 -11.67 12.13 -10.36
C GLY A 136 -13.11 12.57 -10.53
N TRP A 137 -13.92 12.48 -9.47
CA TRP A 137 -15.32 12.88 -9.50
C TRP A 137 -15.50 14.38 -9.78
N ILE A 138 -14.69 15.24 -9.17
CA ILE A 138 -14.66 16.69 -9.46
C ILE A 138 -14.29 16.95 -10.93
N MET A 139 -13.43 16.13 -11.53
CA MET A 139 -13.05 16.24 -12.93
C MET A 139 -14.08 15.67 -13.91
N GLY A 140 -15.19 15.11 -13.41
CA GLY A 140 -16.28 14.55 -14.22
C GLY A 140 -16.25 13.03 -14.40
N TYR A 141 -15.40 12.31 -13.64
CA TYR A 141 -15.45 10.86 -13.60
C TYR A 141 -16.64 10.38 -12.76
N HIS A 142 -17.64 9.80 -13.42
CA HIS A 142 -18.79 9.18 -12.76
C HIS A 142 -18.71 7.65 -12.95
N PRO A 143 -18.24 6.90 -11.94
CA PRO A 143 -18.06 5.46 -12.05
C PRO A 143 -19.40 4.76 -12.27
N ALA A 144 -19.57 4.09 -13.41
CA ALA A 144 -20.83 3.43 -13.77
C ALA A 144 -21.08 2.15 -12.95
N GLY A 145 -20.05 1.59 -12.28
CA GLY A 145 -20.19 0.47 -11.35
C GLY A 145 -20.97 0.84 -10.08
N GLY A 146 -21.23 2.11 -9.82
CA GLY A 146 -21.97 2.58 -8.66
C GLY A 146 -21.13 2.63 -7.37
N PHE A 147 -21.65 3.32 -6.36
CA PHE A 147 -20.90 3.63 -5.14
C PHE A 147 -20.39 2.40 -4.39
N GLY A 148 -21.20 1.34 -4.29
CA GLY A 148 -20.81 0.11 -3.61
C GLY A 148 -19.58 -0.56 -4.23
N ASN A 149 -19.50 -0.59 -5.56
CA ASN A 149 -18.36 -1.18 -6.25
C ASN A 149 -17.11 -0.29 -6.22
N VAL A 150 -17.27 1.04 -6.14
CA VAL A 150 -16.15 1.97 -5.88
C VAL A 150 -15.54 1.72 -4.50
N VAL A 151 -16.38 1.55 -3.47
CA VAL A 151 -15.91 1.20 -2.13
C VAL A 151 -15.20 -0.15 -2.15
N LEU A 152 -15.78 -1.15 -2.82
CA LEU A 152 -15.15 -2.47 -2.96
C LEU A 152 -13.79 -2.41 -3.69
N ALA A 153 -13.68 -1.58 -4.74
CA ALA A 153 -12.42 -1.34 -5.45
C ALA A 153 -11.37 -0.70 -4.54
N GLY A 154 -11.78 0.26 -3.70
CA GLY A 154 -10.94 0.86 -2.67
C GLY A 154 -10.47 -0.14 -1.62
N LEU A 155 -11.35 -1.01 -1.12
CA LEU A 155 -10.98 -2.07 -0.18
C LEU A 155 -10.03 -3.09 -0.80
N LEU A 156 -10.26 -3.47 -2.06
CA LEU A 156 -9.38 -4.37 -2.80
C LEU A 156 -7.97 -3.78 -2.93
N VAL A 157 -7.84 -2.51 -3.34
CA VAL A 157 -6.52 -1.89 -3.50
C VAL A 157 -5.82 -1.70 -2.15
N MET A 158 -6.57 -1.36 -1.10
CA MET A 158 -6.07 -1.24 0.26
C MET A 158 -5.50 -2.57 0.76
N PHE A 159 -6.22 -3.67 0.54
CA PHE A 159 -5.77 -5.01 0.90
C PHE A 159 -4.51 -5.42 0.12
N CYS A 160 -4.46 -5.11 -1.18
CA CYS A 160 -3.30 -5.38 -2.01
C CYS A 160 -2.07 -4.59 -1.54
N ALA A 161 -2.21 -3.29 -1.26
CA ALA A 161 -1.11 -2.47 -0.75
C ALA A 161 -0.66 -2.85 0.66
N TRP A 162 -1.60 -3.21 1.54
CA TRP A 162 -1.28 -3.78 2.85
C TRP A 162 -0.55 -5.13 2.74
N SER A 163 -0.82 -5.90 1.69
CA SER A 163 -0.07 -7.13 1.42
C SER A 163 1.35 -6.80 0.94
N VAL A 164 1.49 -5.87 0.01
CA VAL A 164 2.80 -5.41 -0.49
C VAL A 164 3.66 -4.76 0.60
N SER A 165 3.07 -4.07 1.58
CA SER A 165 3.83 -3.49 2.69
C SER A 165 4.53 -4.53 3.55
N TRP A 166 4.12 -5.80 3.56
CA TRP A 166 4.89 -6.89 4.18
C TRP A 166 6.21 -7.18 3.47
N ILE A 167 6.28 -7.00 2.14
CA ILE A 167 7.53 -7.09 1.38
C ILE A 167 8.47 -5.98 1.86
N TRP A 168 7.95 -4.75 1.97
CA TRP A 168 8.73 -3.61 2.43
C TRP A 168 9.13 -3.71 3.89
N ALA A 169 8.25 -4.24 4.75
CA ALA A 169 8.57 -4.51 6.14
C ALA A 169 9.70 -5.53 6.26
N PHE A 170 9.68 -6.61 5.46
CA PHE A 170 10.78 -7.58 5.39
C PHE A 170 12.09 -6.88 5.01
N PHE A 171 12.09 -6.11 3.92
CA PHE A 171 13.27 -5.35 3.50
C PHE A 171 13.72 -4.32 4.53
N GLY A 172 12.80 -3.67 5.24
CA GLY A 172 13.12 -2.75 6.34
C GLY A 172 13.89 -3.42 7.47
N VAL A 173 13.53 -4.66 7.81
CA VAL A 173 14.23 -5.46 8.82
C VAL A 173 15.62 -5.90 8.35
N ILE A 174 15.75 -6.34 7.09
CA ILE A 174 17.02 -6.94 6.61
C ILE A 174 18.01 -5.92 6.04
N ALA A 175 17.54 -4.79 5.52
CA ALA A 175 18.36 -3.76 4.90
C ALA A 175 19.34 -3.11 5.89
N ARG A 176 20.37 -2.44 5.34
CA ARG A 176 21.42 -1.77 6.12
C ARG A 176 21.06 -0.33 6.50
N SER A 177 20.17 0.33 5.75
CA SER A 177 19.74 1.71 6.01
C SER A 177 18.38 1.98 5.36
N ALA A 178 17.68 3.00 5.85
CA ALA A 178 16.39 3.44 5.30
C ALA A 178 16.51 3.86 3.83
N SER A 179 17.60 4.56 3.46
CA SER A 179 17.88 4.95 2.09
C SER A 179 18.06 3.75 1.15
N SER A 180 18.63 2.63 1.62
CA SER A 180 18.71 1.40 0.81
C SER A 180 17.33 0.82 0.52
N VAL A 181 16.41 0.85 1.50
CA VAL A 181 15.02 0.40 1.29
C VAL A 181 14.33 1.26 0.23
N GLN A 182 14.50 2.57 0.32
CA GLN A 182 13.95 3.54 -0.64
C GLN A 182 14.56 3.41 -2.06
N GLY A 183 15.85 3.11 -2.17
CA GLY A 183 16.47 2.86 -3.47
C GLY A 183 15.96 1.57 -4.12
N MET A 184 15.85 0.49 -3.34
CA MET A 184 15.31 -0.79 -3.83
C MET A 184 13.86 -0.68 -4.28
N SER A 185 13.03 0.05 -3.53
CA SER A 185 11.64 0.29 -3.92
C SER A 185 11.50 1.11 -5.18
N MET A 186 12.36 2.11 -5.41
CA MET A 186 12.35 2.83 -6.67
C MET A 186 12.65 1.87 -7.84
N ILE A 187 13.69 1.04 -7.74
CA ILE A 187 14.08 0.09 -8.79
C ILE A 187 13.00 -0.97 -9.04
N ILE A 188 12.24 -1.37 -8.02
CA ILE A 188 11.22 -2.43 -8.13
C ILE A 188 9.85 -1.85 -8.51
N LEU A 189 9.35 -0.86 -7.77
CA LEU A 189 8.00 -0.32 -7.95
C LEU A 189 7.89 0.55 -9.19
N PHE A 190 8.96 1.27 -9.58
CA PHE A 190 8.87 2.15 -10.75
C PHE A 190 8.61 1.36 -12.04
N PRO A 191 9.39 0.32 -12.40
CA PRO A 191 9.05 -0.51 -13.57
C PRO A 191 7.72 -1.22 -13.41
N LEU A 192 7.40 -1.77 -12.22
CA LEU A 192 6.13 -2.48 -12.02
C LEU A 192 4.90 -1.58 -12.17
N THR A 193 4.97 -0.32 -11.79
CA THR A 193 3.85 0.61 -11.90
C THR A 193 3.78 1.26 -13.29
N PHE A 194 4.90 1.72 -13.84
CA PHE A 194 4.91 2.40 -15.14
C PHE A 194 4.79 1.46 -16.33
N LEU A 195 5.35 0.24 -16.25
CA LEU A 195 5.19 -0.79 -17.29
C LEU A 195 3.92 -1.62 -17.10
N SER A 196 3.00 -1.15 -16.26
CA SER A 196 1.65 -1.74 -16.12
C SER A 196 0.68 -1.13 -17.13
N ASN A 197 -0.56 -1.63 -17.14
CA ASN A 197 -1.63 -1.05 -17.94
C ASN A 197 -2.30 0.18 -17.27
N ALA A 198 -1.68 0.79 -16.24
CA ALA A 198 -2.25 1.90 -15.46
C ALA A 198 -2.52 3.19 -16.26
N PHE A 199 -1.67 3.52 -17.23
CA PHE A 199 -1.76 4.81 -17.96
C PHE A 199 -2.10 4.66 -19.43
N VAL A 200 -1.88 3.48 -20.00
CA VAL A 200 -2.02 3.24 -21.43
C VAL A 200 -2.79 1.92 -21.63
N PRO A 201 -3.70 1.84 -22.61
CA PRO A 201 -4.34 0.58 -22.97
C PRO A 201 -3.28 -0.51 -23.27
N ALA A 202 -3.50 -1.71 -22.77
CA ALA A 202 -2.56 -2.83 -22.99
C ALA A 202 -2.39 -3.17 -24.48
N ASP A 203 -3.40 -2.87 -25.30
CA ASP A 203 -3.44 -3.18 -26.73
C ASP A 203 -2.54 -2.28 -27.57
N SER A 204 -2.23 -1.07 -27.07
CA SER A 204 -1.29 -0.15 -27.72
C SER A 204 0.18 -0.41 -27.38
N LEU A 205 0.47 -1.39 -26.50
CA LEU A 205 1.83 -1.71 -26.11
C LEU A 205 2.52 -2.63 -27.12
N PRO A 206 3.84 -2.47 -27.37
CA PRO A 206 4.63 -3.44 -28.12
C PRO A 206 4.52 -4.86 -27.52
N SER A 207 4.65 -5.89 -28.35
CA SER A 207 4.43 -7.30 -27.97
C SER A 207 5.20 -7.73 -26.71
N TRP A 208 6.47 -7.34 -26.57
CA TRP A 208 7.29 -7.65 -25.40
C TRP A 208 6.78 -6.97 -24.12
N LEU A 209 6.33 -5.72 -24.22
CA LEU A 209 5.84 -4.96 -23.08
C LEU A 209 4.43 -5.42 -22.68
N ARG A 210 3.62 -5.81 -23.66
CA ARG A 210 2.32 -6.42 -23.43
C ARG A 210 2.44 -7.75 -22.68
N ALA A 211 3.41 -8.59 -23.06
CA ALA A 211 3.70 -9.84 -22.35
C ALA A 211 4.09 -9.58 -20.88
N PHE A 212 4.94 -8.57 -20.63
CA PHE A 212 5.29 -8.15 -19.28
C PHE A 212 4.07 -7.62 -18.49
N SER A 213 3.30 -6.71 -19.10
CA SER A 213 2.10 -6.14 -18.48
C SER A 213 1.07 -7.19 -18.13
N ASN A 214 0.90 -8.24 -18.95
CA ASN A 214 -0.06 -9.32 -18.71
C ASN A 214 0.27 -10.21 -17.50
N VAL A 215 1.55 -10.32 -17.12
CA VAL A 215 2.00 -11.13 -15.98
C VAL A 215 2.19 -10.26 -14.72
N ASN A 216 2.29 -8.95 -14.90
CA ASN A 216 2.56 -8.01 -13.82
C ASN A 216 1.41 -7.97 -12.79
N PRO A 217 1.67 -8.25 -11.50
CA PRO A 217 0.66 -8.22 -10.45
C PRO A 217 -0.07 -6.86 -10.33
N VAL A 218 0.65 -5.75 -10.56
CA VAL A 218 0.07 -4.41 -10.50
C VAL A 218 -0.99 -4.25 -11.61
N SER A 219 -0.75 -4.80 -12.80
CA SER A 219 -1.73 -4.76 -13.89
C SER A 219 -3.02 -5.51 -13.53
N HIS A 220 -2.93 -6.63 -12.82
CA HIS A 220 -4.13 -7.34 -12.36
C HIS A 220 -4.93 -6.52 -11.35
N VAL A 221 -4.26 -5.84 -10.42
CA VAL A 221 -4.93 -4.93 -9.47
C VAL A 221 -5.59 -3.76 -10.20
N VAL A 222 -4.88 -3.11 -11.13
CA VAL A 222 -5.43 -2.02 -11.97
C VAL A 222 -6.67 -2.48 -12.73
N THR A 223 -6.58 -3.64 -13.39
CA THR A 223 -7.71 -4.19 -14.17
C THR A 223 -8.90 -4.49 -13.26
N ALA A 224 -8.66 -5.10 -12.11
CA ALA A 224 -9.71 -5.40 -11.14
C ALA A 224 -10.41 -4.14 -10.60
N VAL A 225 -9.63 -3.11 -10.24
CA VAL A 225 -10.17 -1.82 -9.75
C VAL A 225 -10.95 -1.13 -10.85
N ARG A 226 -10.50 -1.19 -12.12
CA ARG A 226 -11.24 -0.66 -13.27
C ARG A 226 -12.56 -1.40 -13.49
N ASP A 227 -12.55 -2.72 -13.51
CA ASP A 227 -13.76 -3.52 -13.73
C ASP A 227 -14.79 -3.29 -12.63
N LEU A 228 -14.34 -3.19 -11.37
CA LEU A 228 -15.20 -2.84 -10.25
C LEU A 228 -15.75 -1.42 -10.37
N ALA A 229 -14.89 -0.41 -10.52
CA ALA A 229 -15.31 0.98 -10.50
C ALA A 229 -16.15 1.36 -11.73
N ASN A 230 -15.75 0.90 -12.92
CA ASN A 230 -16.40 1.27 -14.18
C ASN A 230 -17.57 0.35 -14.52
N ASN A 231 -17.41 -0.96 -14.36
CA ASN A 231 -18.38 -1.94 -14.88
C ASN A 231 -19.21 -2.60 -13.77
N GLY A 232 -18.82 -2.44 -12.50
CA GLY A 232 -19.47 -3.08 -11.36
C GLY A 232 -19.30 -4.59 -11.33
N GLN A 233 -18.26 -5.12 -11.99
CA GLN A 233 -18.06 -6.55 -12.17
C GLN A 233 -16.81 -7.02 -11.42
N ILE A 234 -16.93 -8.15 -10.74
CA ILE A 234 -15.79 -8.86 -10.15
C ILE A 234 -15.25 -9.82 -11.22
N GLY A 235 -14.28 -9.34 -12.00
CA GLY A 235 -13.60 -10.14 -13.02
C GLY A 235 -12.55 -11.10 -12.44
N MET A 236 -12.01 -11.97 -13.29
CA MET A 236 -10.92 -12.88 -12.93
C MET A 236 -9.66 -12.13 -12.46
N ALA A 237 -9.44 -10.90 -12.93
CA ALA A 237 -8.36 -10.05 -12.46
C ALA A 237 -8.43 -9.77 -10.94
N ALA A 238 -9.64 -9.64 -10.37
CA ALA A 238 -9.81 -9.45 -8.93
C ALA A 238 -9.40 -10.71 -8.15
N VAL A 239 -9.70 -11.89 -8.68
CA VAL A 239 -9.26 -13.17 -8.09
C VAL A 239 -7.73 -13.25 -8.09
N TRP A 240 -7.08 -12.96 -9.22
CA TRP A 240 -5.62 -12.95 -9.31
C TRP A 240 -4.98 -11.91 -8.37
N ALA A 241 -5.58 -10.73 -8.25
CA ALA A 241 -5.13 -9.70 -7.32
C ALA A 241 -5.19 -10.18 -5.86
N VAL A 242 -6.31 -10.79 -5.45
CA VAL A 242 -6.48 -11.32 -4.08
C VAL A 242 -5.55 -12.51 -3.83
N VAL A 243 -5.46 -13.46 -4.76
CA VAL A 243 -4.55 -14.61 -4.64
C VAL A 243 -3.11 -14.13 -4.52
N GLY A 244 -2.67 -13.20 -5.37
CA GLY A 244 -1.35 -12.61 -5.29
C GLY A 244 -1.08 -11.92 -3.95
N ALA A 245 -2.03 -11.12 -3.47
CA ALA A 245 -1.95 -10.46 -2.17
C ALA A 245 -1.84 -11.46 -1.01
N VAL A 246 -2.67 -12.51 -1.00
CA VAL A 246 -2.63 -13.58 0.01
C VAL A 246 -1.30 -14.34 -0.02
N VAL A 247 -0.78 -14.68 -1.21
CA VAL A 247 0.52 -15.34 -1.37
C VAL A 247 1.65 -14.46 -0.82
N ILE A 248 1.62 -13.15 -1.10
CA ILE A 248 2.60 -12.21 -0.54
C ILE A 248 2.57 -12.24 0.99
N VAL A 249 1.38 -12.12 1.60
CA VAL A 249 1.26 -12.15 3.07
C VAL A 249 1.71 -13.50 3.63
N ALA A 250 1.30 -14.61 3.03
CA ALA A 250 1.65 -15.96 3.48
C ALA A 250 3.17 -16.20 3.47
N ILE A 251 3.91 -15.58 2.55
CA ILE A 251 5.37 -15.69 2.45
C ILE A 251 6.07 -14.64 3.32
N PHE A 252 5.76 -13.36 3.13
CA PHE A 252 6.53 -12.26 3.72
C PHE A 252 6.16 -11.96 5.16
N ALA A 253 4.93 -12.23 5.61
CA ALA A 253 4.58 -12.05 7.01
C ALA A 253 5.39 -12.95 7.96
N PRO A 254 5.45 -14.29 7.76
CA PRO A 254 6.26 -15.14 8.62
C PRO A 254 7.76 -14.87 8.45
N LEU A 255 8.24 -14.53 7.24
CA LEU A 255 9.64 -14.17 7.03
C LEU A 255 10.03 -12.88 7.77
N THR A 256 9.18 -11.85 7.70
CA THR A 256 9.39 -10.58 8.43
C THR A 256 9.41 -10.83 9.92
N VAL A 257 8.42 -11.55 10.46
CA VAL A 257 8.37 -11.87 11.89
C VAL A 257 9.60 -12.67 12.31
N ARG A 258 10.01 -13.70 11.55
CA ARG A 258 11.22 -14.48 11.87
C ARG A 258 12.50 -13.65 11.81
N ALA A 259 12.67 -12.82 10.78
CA ALA A 259 13.84 -11.96 10.63
C ALA A 259 13.90 -10.92 11.76
N TYR A 260 12.75 -10.35 12.09
CA TYR A 260 12.60 -9.39 13.17
C TYR A 260 12.93 -10.00 14.52
N MET A 261 12.40 -11.20 14.82
CA MET A 261 12.66 -11.94 16.06
C MET A 261 14.11 -12.42 16.22
N ARG A 262 14.88 -12.54 15.13
CA ARG A 262 16.31 -12.88 15.18
C ARG A 262 17.20 -11.67 15.46
N LYS A 263 16.78 -10.47 15.03
CA LYS A 263 17.49 -9.21 15.29
C LYS A 263 17.05 -8.53 16.59
N ALA A 264 15.84 -8.82 17.06
CA ALA A 264 15.28 -8.35 18.32
C ALA A 264 15.66 -9.27 19.49
#